data_AF-A0A9Q8Q5P2-F1
#
_entry.id   AF-A0A9Q8Q5P2-F1
#
_cell.length_a   1.000
_cell.length_b   1.000
_cell.length_c   1.000
_cell.angle_alpha   90.00
_cell.angle_beta   90.00
_cell.angle_gamma   90.00
#
_symmetry.space_group_name_H-M   'P 1'
#
loop_
_entity.id
_entity.type
_entity.pdbx_description
1 polymer ?
#
loop_
_entity_poly.entity_id
_entity_poly.type
_entity_poly.pdbx_seq_one_letter_code
_entity_poly.pdbx_strand_id
1 'polypeptide(L)'
;MENTTQHRNSSLQQDVLYVLLKIRARNRNPIPFTAIFTILNKGRSREIERPNLRISCRTLVERRLLLKYRDQRTLTVAYTLSDTGKELAETIRKGREEE
;
A
#
# COMPACT_ATOMS: atom_id res chain seq x y z
N MET A 1 -12.94 5.49 27.09
CA MET A 1 -11.57 5.82 26.65
C MET A 1 -11.07 4.62 25.85
N GLU A 2 -11.17 4.69 24.52
CA GLU A 2 -10.66 3.61 23.67
C GLU A 2 -9.13 3.66 23.65
N ASN A 3 -8.50 2.62 24.20
CA ASN A 3 -7.08 2.37 24.09
C ASN A 3 -6.73 2.18 22.61
N THR A 4 -6.35 3.26 21.93
CA THR A 4 -5.86 3.21 20.56
C THR A 4 -4.43 2.73 20.61
N THR A 5 -4.24 1.41 20.63
CA THR A 5 -2.94 0.80 20.37
C THR A 5 -2.49 1.30 19.00
N GLN A 6 -1.56 2.27 18.98
CA GLN A 6 -1.06 2.89 17.76
C GLN A 6 -0.22 1.83 17.04
N HIS A 7 -0.88 1.02 16.20
CA HIS A 7 -0.22 -0.07 15.52
C HIS A 7 0.74 0.48 14.47
N ARG A 8 2.05 0.44 14.78
CA ARG A 8 3.11 0.80 13.84
C ARG A 8 3.00 -0.04 12.56
N ASN A 9 3.02 0.61 11.40
CA ASN A 9 3.05 -0.10 10.13
C ASN A 9 4.46 -0.64 9.87
N SER A 10 4.55 -1.88 9.39
CA SER A 10 5.83 -2.48 8.98
C SER A 10 6.43 -1.74 7.79
N SER A 11 7.73 -1.89 7.55
CA SER A 11 8.40 -1.25 6.40
C SER A 11 7.73 -1.60 5.07
N LEU A 12 7.32 -2.87 4.89
CA LEU A 12 6.59 -3.30 3.69
C LEU A 12 5.22 -2.62 3.55
N GLN A 13 4.48 -2.45 4.66
CA GLN A 13 3.20 -1.74 4.64
C GLN A 13 3.39 -0.26 4.29
N GLN A 14 4.43 0.38 4.82
CA GLN A 14 4.78 1.76 4.48
C GLN A 14 5.18 1.90 3.00
N ASP A 15 5.95 0.95 2.47
CA ASP A 15 6.32 0.94 1.05
C ASP A 15 5.11 0.81 0.12
N VAL A 16 4.13 -0.02 0.47
CA VAL A 16 2.87 -0.13 -0.28
C VAL A 16 2.15 1.21 -0.33
N LEU A 17 2.01 1.89 0.82
CA LEU A 17 1.36 3.20 0.91
C LEU A 17 2.10 4.24 0.06
N TYR A 18 3.43 4.29 0.19
CA TYR A 18 4.29 5.20 -0.55
C TYR A 18 4.23 4.99 -2.06
N VAL A 19 4.33 3.74 -2.53
CA VAL A 19 4.25 3.42 -3.97
C VAL A 19 2.90 3.81 -4.55
N LEU A 20 1.80 3.50 -3.85
CA LEU A 20 0.46 3.89 -4.32
C LEU A 20 0.30 5.41 -4.38
N LEU A 21 0.87 6.16 -3.43
CA LEU A 21 0.87 7.62 -3.46
C LEU A 21 1.59 8.15 -4.71
N LYS A 22 2.79 7.65 -5.01
CA LYS A 22 3.56 8.09 -6.19
C LYS A 22 2.84 7.79 -7.50
N ILE A 23 2.21 6.62 -7.61
CA ILE A 23 1.45 6.25 -8.82
C ILE A 23 0.21 7.14 -8.96
N ARG A 24 -0.46 7.46 -7.84
CA ARG A 24 -1.68 8.28 -7.83
C ARG A 24 -1.52 9.64 -8.50
N ALA A 25 -0.33 10.24 -8.42
CA ALA A 25 -0.01 11.50 -9.09
C ALA A 25 -0.24 11.45 -10.62
N ARG A 26 -0.13 10.26 -11.23
CA ARG A 26 -0.30 10.05 -12.68
C ARG A 26 -1.53 9.23 -13.04
N ASN A 27 -2.01 8.36 -12.14
CA ASN A 27 -3.12 7.47 -12.38
C ASN A 27 -4.01 7.34 -11.14
N ARG A 28 -5.27 7.78 -11.23
CA ARG A 28 -6.22 7.71 -10.11
C ARG A 28 -6.93 6.37 -9.99
N ASN A 29 -6.79 5.48 -10.97
CA ASN A 29 -7.44 4.17 -10.97
C ASN A 29 -6.82 3.24 -9.91
N PRO A 30 -7.58 2.24 -9.41
CA PRO A 30 -7.03 1.17 -8.58
C PRO A 30 -5.86 0.45 -9.27
N ILE A 31 -4.79 0.20 -8.53
CA ILE A 31 -3.57 -0.41 -9.05
C ILE A 31 -3.61 -1.93 -8.80
N PRO A 32 -3.44 -2.76 -9.84
CA PRO A 32 -3.43 -4.21 -9.69
C PRO A 32 -2.35 -4.69 -8.70
N PHE A 33 -2.68 -5.71 -7.90
CA PHE A 33 -1.73 -6.35 -6.97
C PHE A 33 -0.42 -6.74 -7.65
N THR A 34 -0.49 -7.28 -8.86
CA THR A 34 0.67 -7.70 -9.65
C THR A 34 1.56 -6.52 -10.00
N ALA A 35 1.00 -5.37 -10.38
CA ALA A 35 1.75 -4.16 -10.66
C ALA A 35 2.44 -3.62 -9.39
N ILE A 36 1.73 -3.61 -8.25
CA ILE A 36 2.32 -3.21 -6.96
C ILE A 36 3.49 -4.14 -6.60
N PHE A 37 3.32 -5.45 -6.74
CA PHE A 37 4.36 -6.46 -6.49
C PHE A 37 5.59 -6.23 -7.35
N THR A 38 5.41 -6.05 -8.66
CA THR A 38 6.51 -5.80 -9.60
C THR A 38 7.25 -4.50 -9.28
N ILE A 39 6.52 -3.40 -9.00
CA ILE A 39 7.13 -2.11 -8.68
C ILE A 39 7.91 -2.20 -7.37
N LEU A 40 7.36 -2.85 -6.35
CA LEU A 40 8.05 -3.03 -5.08
C LEU A 40 9.31 -3.86 -5.24
N ASN A 41 9.29 -4.98 -5.98
CA ASN A 41 10.50 -5.80 -6.14
C ASN A 41 11.54 -5.22 -7.10
N LYS A 42 11.21 -4.18 -7.87
CA LYS A 42 12.15 -3.54 -8.78
C LYS A 42 13.35 -2.96 -8.01
N GLY A 43 14.54 -3.51 -8.23
CA GLY A 43 15.79 -3.04 -7.63
C GLY A 43 16.02 -3.46 -6.18
N ARG A 44 15.22 -4.39 -5.64
CA ARG A 44 15.47 -4.97 -4.31
C ARG A 44 16.54 -6.05 -4.39
N SER A 45 17.46 -6.08 -3.42
CA SER A 45 18.46 -7.15 -3.27
C SER A 45 17.83 -8.48 -2.83
N ARG A 46 16.74 -8.43 -2.08
CA ARG A 46 15.93 -9.57 -1.68
C ARG A 46 14.47 -9.34 -2.07
N GLU A 47 13.90 -10.25 -2.84
CA GLU A 47 12.49 -10.17 -3.22
C GLU A 47 11.56 -10.30 -2.02
N ILE A 48 10.49 -9.53 -2.06
CA ILE A 48 9.32 -9.70 -1.21
C ILE A 48 8.58 -10.95 -1.67
N GLU A 49 8.29 -11.84 -0.75
CA GLU A 49 7.43 -12.99 -1.00
C GLU A 49 5.98 -12.55 -1.20
N ARG A 50 5.30 -13.14 -2.19
CA ARG A 50 3.89 -12.82 -2.50
C ARG A 50 2.95 -12.94 -1.28
N PRO A 51 3.04 -13.98 -0.42
CA PRO A 51 2.20 -14.07 0.77
C PRO A 51 2.37 -12.87 1.71
N ASN A 52 3.61 -12.41 1.92
CA ASN A 52 3.91 -11.27 2.80
C ASN A 52 3.30 -9.97 2.27
N LEU A 53 3.37 -9.75 0.95
CA LEU A 53 2.68 -8.60 0.34
C LEU A 53 1.16 -8.72 0.43
N ARG A 54 0.59 -9.92 0.23
CA ARG A 54 -0.87 -10.15 0.36
C ARG A 54 -1.35 -9.86 1.77
N ILE A 55 -0.64 -10.35 2.78
CA ILE A 55 -0.95 -10.10 4.20
C ILE A 55 -0.85 -8.60 4.48
N SER A 56 0.22 -7.93 4.03
CA SER A 56 0.38 -6.48 4.21
C SER A 56 -0.77 -5.68 3.60
N CYS A 57 -1.15 -5.98 2.35
CA CYS A 57 -2.28 -5.30 1.71
C CYS A 57 -3.60 -5.59 2.42
N ARG A 58 -3.82 -6.83 2.87
CA ARG A 58 -5.01 -7.21 3.65
C ARG A 58 -5.07 -6.42 4.97
N THR A 59 -3.99 -6.38 5.73
CA THR A 59 -3.92 -5.62 6.99
C THR A 59 -4.18 -4.13 6.76
N LEU A 60 -3.64 -3.54 5.69
CA LEU A 60 -3.90 -2.14 5.37
C LEU A 60 -5.37 -1.87 4.98
N VAL A 61 -6.06 -2.83 4.35
CA VAL A 61 -7.51 -2.76 4.10
C VAL A 61 -8.30 -2.86 5.40
N GLU A 62 -7.95 -3.82 6.27
CA GLU A 62 -8.59 -3.99 7.60
C GLU A 62 -8.43 -2.73 8.46
N ARG A 63 -7.30 -2.03 8.32
CA ARG A 63 -7.03 -0.72 8.96
C ARG A 63 -7.63 0.48 8.23
N ARG A 64 -8.43 0.28 7.18
CA ARG A 64 -9.06 1.34 6.36
C ARG A 64 -8.08 2.31 5.68
N LEU A 65 -6.82 1.89 5.47
CA LEU A 65 -5.80 2.68 4.77
C LEU A 65 -5.80 2.41 3.26
N LEU A 66 -6.29 1.24 2.84
CA LEU A 66 -6.51 0.89 1.45
C LEU A 66 -7.96 0.54 1.18
N LEU A 67 -8.42 0.87 -0.03
CA LEU A 67 -9.64 0.33 -0.60
C LEU A 67 -9.27 -0.81 -1.56
N LYS A 68 -9.98 -1.93 -1.46
CA LYS A 68 -9.76 -3.12 -2.30
C LYS A 68 -10.86 -3.23 -3.34
N TYR A 69 -10.44 -3.47 -4.58
CA TYR A 69 -11.31 -3.73 -5.71
C TYR A 69 -11.02 -5.12 -6.25
N ARG A 70 -12.06 -5.79 -6.75
CA ARG A 70 -11.93 -7.05 -7.46
C ARG A 70 -12.74 -6.95 -8.75
N ASP A 71 -12.06 -7.07 -9.87
CA ASP A 71 -12.71 -7.17 -11.15
C ASP A 71 -13.47 -8.50 -11.23
N GLN A 72 -14.76 -8.48 -11.56
CA GLN A 72 -15.61 -9.69 -11.52
C GLN A 72 -15.38 -10.62 -12.72
N ARG A 73 -14.77 -10.12 -13.81
CA ARG A 73 -14.53 -10.92 -15.04
C ARG A 73 -13.16 -11.56 -15.01
N THR A 74 -12.13 -10.78 -14.69
CA THR A 74 -10.72 -11.21 -14.67
C THR A 74 -10.28 -11.69 -13.29
N LEU A 75 -11.10 -11.47 -12.25
CA LEU A 75 -10.78 -11.76 -10.85
C LEU A 75 -9.54 -11.01 -10.32
N THR A 76 -9.06 -10.02 -11.06
CA THR A 76 -7.91 -9.21 -10.70
C THR A 76 -8.21 -8.38 -9.47
N VAL A 77 -7.33 -8.47 -8.47
CA VAL A 77 -7.41 -7.65 -7.26
C VAL A 77 -6.57 -6.39 -7.46
N ALA A 78 -7.15 -5.24 -7.16
CA ALA A 78 -6.51 -3.94 -7.24
C ALA A 78 -6.74 -3.13 -5.97
N TYR A 79 -5.88 -2.14 -5.73
CA TYR A 79 -5.92 -1.31 -4.52
C TYR A 79 -5.75 0.17 -4.84
N THR A 80 -6.38 1.02 -4.05
CA THR A 80 -6.08 2.46 -4.02
C THR A 80 -6.04 2.94 -2.58
N LEU A 81 -5.42 4.10 -2.34
CA LEU A 81 -5.43 4.73 -1.02
C LEU A 81 -6.82 5.26 -0.68
N SER A 82 -7.27 5.00 0.55
CA SER A 82 -8.35 5.78 1.17
C SER A 82 -7.86 7.20 1.51
N ASP A 83 -8.72 8.08 2.00
CA ASP A 83 -8.29 9.42 2.41
C ASP A 83 -7.30 9.37 3.57
N THR A 84 -7.60 8.61 4.63
CA THR A 84 -6.67 8.36 5.75
C THR A 84 -5.37 7.70 5.27
N GLY A 85 -5.45 6.79 4.30
CA GLY A 85 -4.27 6.18 3.69
C GLY A 85 -3.37 7.18 2.97
N LYS A 86 -3.96 8.19 2.31
CA LYS A 86 -3.20 9.26 1.64
C LYS A 86 -2.48 10.14 2.65
N GLU A 87 -3.17 10.58 3.69
CA GLU A 87 -2.58 11.42 4.75
C GLU A 87 -1.35 10.75 5.38
N LEU A 88 -1.48 9.45 5.70
CA LEU A 88 -0.37 8.67 6.22
C LEU A 88 0.76 8.49 5.19
N ALA A 89 0.41 8.20 3.93
CA ALA A 89 1.41 8.05 2.86
C ALA A 89 2.19 9.35 2.62
N GLU A 90 1.55 10.52 2.72
CA GLU A 90 2.20 11.83 2.62
C GLU A 90 3.15 12.06 3.80
N THR A 91 2.77 11.64 5.01
CA THR A 91 3.65 11.69 6.19
C THR A 91 4.90 10.83 5.97
N ILE A 92 4.72 9.61 5.45
CA ILE A 92 5.83 8.71 5.10
C ILE A 92 6.72 9.33 4.03
N ARG A 93 6.13 9.95 2.99
CA ARG A 93 6.90 10.59 1.91
C ARG A 93 7.78 11.71 2.45
N LYS A 94 7.22 12.62 3.27
CA LYS A 94 7.98 13.72 3.88
C LYS A 94 9.17 13.20 4.68
N GLY A 95 8.95 12.19 5.54
CA GLY A 95 10.02 11.58 6.32
C GLY A 95 11.12 10.92 5.49
N ARG A 96 10.83 10.47 4.25
CA ARG A 96 11.85 9.91 3.34
C ARG A 96 12.61 10.97 2.53
N GLU A 97 12.07 12.17 2.40
CA GLU A 97 12.69 13.27 1.65
C GLU A 97 13.60 14.13 2.55
N GLU A 98 13.45 14.00 3.86
CA GLU A 98 14.26 14.67 4.89
C GLU A 98 15.50 13.87 5.34
N GLU A 99 15.60 12.60 4.92
CA GLU A 99 16.75 11.68 5.12
C GLU A 99 17.72 11.69 3.93
#